data_AF-A0A5B7TC31-F1
#
_entry.id   AF-A0A5B7TC31-F1
#
_cell.length_a   1.000
_cell.length_b   1.000
_cell.length_c   1.000
_cell.angle_alpha   90.00
_cell.angle_beta   90.00
_cell.angle_gamma   90.00
#
_symmetry.space_group_name_H-M   'P 1'
#
loop_
_entity.id
_entity.type
_entity.pdbx_description
1 polymer ?
#
loop_
_entity_poly.entity_id
_entity_poly.type
_entity_poly.pdbx_seq_one_letter_code
_entity_poly.pdbx_strand_id
1 'polypeptide(L)'
;MIYILTLSGLIIIYVAIRKRVENKENSKNEVSSFEFFEDMNSMKEKIKELSNRVNDLENSLIILNEIIEQYVEKKDTEDEKSENNDNDIERKDLNDIIFELYDKGMSIDEICSKLMIGKGEVLLRIGLRKQKK
;
A
#
# COMPACT_ATOMS: atom_id res chain seq x y z
N MET A 1 67.70 -29.22 34.72
CA MET A 1 67.62 -28.00 33.88
C MET A 1 66.74 -28.16 32.65
N ILE A 2 66.88 -29.22 31.84
CA ILE A 2 66.09 -29.41 30.60
C ILE A 2 64.57 -29.37 30.84
N TYR A 3 64.10 -29.98 31.94
CA TYR A 3 62.67 -30.06 32.30
C TYR A 3 62.04 -28.71 32.65
N ILE A 4 62.83 -27.77 33.19
CA ILE A 4 62.34 -26.42 33.54
C ILE A 4 62.11 -25.61 32.26
N LEU A 5 62.96 -25.81 31.25
CA LEU A 5 62.86 -25.17 29.94
C LEU A 5 61.63 -25.67 29.15
N THR A 6 61.35 -26.98 29.23
CA THR A 6 60.17 -27.55 28.58
C THR A 6 58.87 -27.09 29.25
N LEU A 7 58.87 -26.96 30.59
CA LEU A 7 57.70 -26.51 31.33
C LEU A 7 57.37 -25.04 31.04
N SER A 8 58.37 -24.17 31.00
CA SER A 8 58.18 -22.74 30.69
C SER A 8 57.71 -22.53 29.24
N GLY A 9 58.22 -23.30 28.28
CA GLY A 9 57.75 -23.27 26.90
C GLY A 9 56.28 -23.64 26.75
N LEU A 10 55.82 -24.66 27.48
CA LEU A 10 54.43 -25.11 27.46
C LEU A 10 53.48 -24.03 28.02
N ILE A 11 53.91 -23.33 29.08
CA ILE A 11 53.15 -22.21 29.67
C ILE A 11 53.03 -21.04 28.68
N ILE A 12 54.11 -20.69 27.98
CA ILE A 12 54.09 -19.60 26.99
C ILE A 12 53.13 -19.93 25.84
N ILE A 13 53.17 -21.16 25.33
CA ILE A 13 52.26 -21.63 24.27
C ILE A 13 50.80 -21.57 24.76
N TYR A 14 50.55 -22.02 25.98
CA TYR A 14 49.22 -21.98 26.58
C TYR A 14 48.66 -20.54 26.68
N VAL A 15 49.47 -19.60 27.17
CA VAL A 15 49.08 -18.17 27.26
C VAL A 15 48.85 -17.57 25.87
N ALA A 16 49.70 -17.90 24.89
CA ALA A 16 49.56 -17.40 23.53
C ALA A 16 48.28 -17.89 22.85
N ILE A 17 47.93 -19.17 23.04
CA ILE A 17 46.68 -19.73 22.51
C ILE A 17 45.47 -19.06 23.16
N ARG A 18 45.47 -18.93 24.49
CA ARG A 18 44.35 -18.32 25.23
C ARG A 18 44.10 -16.87 24.79
N LYS A 19 45.17 -16.06 24.70
CA LYS A 19 45.08 -14.65 24.29
C LYS A 19 44.59 -14.48 22.84
N ARG A 20 44.92 -15.43 21.95
CA ARG A 20 44.45 -15.42 20.56
C ARG A 20 42.95 -15.71 20.43
N VAL A 21 42.42 -16.61 21.27
CA VAL A 21 40.99 -16.95 21.26
C VAL A 21 40.16 -15.76 21.75
N GLU A 22 40.57 -15.14 22.86
CA GLU A 22 39.87 -13.99 23.46
C GLU A 22 39.80 -12.78 22.52
N ASN A 23 40.89 -12.46 21.81
CA ASN A 23 40.90 -11.39 20.81
C ASN A 23 40.00 -11.68 19.59
N LYS A 24 39.83 -12.96 19.23
CA LYS A 24 39.00 -13.35 18.07
C LYS A 24 37.50 -13.27 18.39
N GLU A 25 37.11 -13.50 19.64
CA GLU A 25 35.72 -13.33 20.09
C GLU A 25 35.35 -11.84 20.21
N ASN A 26 36.21 -11.02 20.81
CA ASN A 26 35.96 -9.58 20.95
C ASN A 26 35.84 -8.88 19.59
N SER A 27 36.70 -9.21 18.62
CA SER A 27 36.67 -8.59 17.30
C SER A 27 35.46 -9.01 16.45
N LYS A 28 34.89 -10.21 16.66
CA LYS A 28 33.65 -10.61 15.98
C LYS A 28 32.42 -9.91 16.55
N ASN A 29 32.39 -9.70 17.87
CA ASN A 29 31.25 -9.06 18.53
C ASN A 29 31.12 -7.58 18.15
N GLU A 30 32.24 -6.84 18.04
CA GLU A 30 32.20 -5.43 17.62
C GLU A 30 31.67 -5.26 16.19
N VAL A 31 32.15 -6.05 15.22
CA VAL A 31 31.68 -5.96 13.82
C VAL A 31 30.20 -6.29 13.70
N SER A 32 29.71 -7.30 14.42
CA SER A 32 28.29 -7.67 14.41
C SER A 32 27.37 -6.60 15.01
N SER A 33 27.85 -5.85 16.01
CA SER A 33 27.08 -4.77 16.63
C SER A 33 26.96 -3.53 15.74
N PHE A 34 27.96 -3.27 14.90
CA PHE A 34 27.96 -2.16 13.95
C PHE A 34 26.98 -2.40 12.79
N GLU A 35 27.01 -3.58 12.18
CA GLU A 35 26.05 -3.97 11.14
C GLU A 35 24.60 -3.91 11.65
N PHE A 36 24.37 -4.38 12.88
CA PHE A 36 23.04 -4.30 13.50
C PHE A 36 22.57 -2.86 13.72
N PHE A 37 23.48 -1.94 14.08
CA PHE A 37 23.15 -0.53 14.28
C PHE A 37 22.81 0.19 12.97
N GLU A 38 23.53 -0.15 11.90
CA GLU A 38 23.29 0.39 10.56
C GLU A 38 21.94 -0.10 10.01
N ASP A 39 21.63 -1.39 10.17
CA ASP A 39 20.34 -1.96 9.85
C ASP A 39 19.21 -1.29 10.64
N MET A 40 19.42 -1.02 11.94
CA MET A 40 18.41 -0.39 12.80
C MET A 40 18.14 1.07 12.41
N ASN A 41 19.15 1.81 11.95
CA ASN A 41 18.97 3.15 11.40
C ASN A 41 18.16 3.12 10.09
N SER A 42 18.46 2.19 9.19
CA SER A 42 17.69 2.03 7.94
C SER A 42 16.22 1.67 8.23
N MET A 43 15.97 0.85 9.25
CA MET A 43 14.63 0.48 9.68
C MET A 43 13.88 1.67 10.28
N LYS A 44 14.56 2.51 11.06
CA LYS A 44 13.99 3.74 11.62
C LYS A 44 13.56 4.72 10.53
N GLU A 45 14.34 4.86 9.46
CA GLU A 45 13.97 5.69 8.31
C GLU A 45 12.72 5.15 7.61
N LYS A 46 12.66 3.83 7.35
CA LYS A 46 11.47 3.19 6.76
C LYS A 46 10.22 3.35 7.64
N ILE A 47 10.36 3.24 8.95
CA ILE A 47 9.25 3.46 9.90
C ILE A 47 8.79 4.92 9.86
N LYS A 48 9.72 5.87 9.79
CA LYS A 48 9.39 7.31 9.68
C LYS A 48 8.67 7.61 8.36
N GLU A 49 9.14 7.04 7.26
CA GLU A 49 8.47 7.18 5.96
C GLU A 49 7.07 6.57 5.99
N LEU A 50 6.92 5.38 6.57
CA LEU A 50 5.62 4.74 6.71
C LEU A 50 4.66 5.58 7.57
N SER A 51 5.16 6.15 8.67
CA SER A 51 4.39 7.06 9.52
C SER A 51 3.91 8.29 8.76
N ASN A 52 4.74 8.88 7.91
CA ASN A 52 4.33 10.02 7.08
C ASN A 52 3.24 9.63 6.08
N ARG A 53 3.39 8.49 5.40
CA ARG A 53 2.38 7.99 4.45
C ARG A 53 1.04 7.70 5.13
N VAL A 54 1.05 7.19 6.37
CA VAL A 54 -0.18 6.97 7.16
C VAL A 54 -0.84 8.31 7.49
N ASN A 55 -0.06 9.32 7.88
CA ASN A 55 -0.58 10.66 8.16
C ASN A 55 -1.18 11.32 6.89
N ASP A 56 -0.56 11.10 5.72
CA ASP A 56 -1.11 11.58 4.44
C ASP A 56 -2.44 10.91 4.09
N LEU A 57 -2.59 9.62 4.40
CA LEU A 57 -3.84 8.88 4.24
C LEU A 57 -4.93 9.38 5.20
N GLU A 58 -4.59 9.65 6.47
CA GLU A 58 -5.54 10.26 7.41
C GLU A 58 -6.03 11.62 6.92
N ASN A 59 -5.13 12.48 6.46
CA ASN A 59 -5.50 13.78 5.90
C ASN A 59 -6.40 13.63 4.67
N SER A 60 -6.09 12.67 3.79
CA SER A 60 -6.90 12.38 2.60
C SER A 60 -8.30 11.88 2.98
N LEU A 61 -8.42 11.10 4.05
CA LEU A 61 -9.71 10.60 4.55
C LEU A 61 -10.55 11.73 5.14
N ILE A 62 -9.94 12.65 5.88
CA ILE A 62 -10.62 13.85 6.40
C ILE A 62 -11.18 14.69 5.25
N ILE A 63 -10.36 14.98 4.23
CA ILE A 63 -10.79 15.73 3.05
C ILE A 63 -11.93 14.99 2.32
N LEU A 64 -11.83 13.67 2.19
CA LEU A 64 -12.87 12.88 1.55
C LEU A 64 -14.18 12.94 2.34
N ASN A 65 -14.13 12.89 3.66
CA ASN A 65 -15.32 13.03 4.50
C ASN A 65 -15.95 14.41 4.36
N GLU A 66 -15.15 15.47 4.31
CA GLU A 66 -15.63 16.83 4.07
C GLU A 66 -16.29 16.96 2.68
N ILE A 67 -15.70 16.36 1.65
CA ILE A 67 -16.31 16.31 0.31
C ILE A 67 -17.65 15.57 0.36
N ILE A 68 -17.71 14.41 1.02
CA ILE A 68 -18.96 13.64 1.16
C ILE A 68 -20.04 14.49 1.86
N GLU A 69 -19.71 15.17 2.97
CA GLU A 69 -20.63 16.06 3.65
C GLU A 69 -21.15 17.18 2.74
N GLN A 70 -20.27 17.83 1.97
CA GLN A 70 -20.68 18.85 0.99
C GLN A 70 -21.58 18.30 -0.12
N TYR A 71 -21.38 17.05 -0.54
CA TYR A 71 -22.24 16.41 -1.54
C TYR A 71 -23.60 16.01 -0.97
N VAL A 72 -23.66 15.57 0.30
CA VAL A 72 -24.91 15.26 0.99
C VAL A 72 -25.73 16.53 1.19
N GLU A 73 -25.10 17.61 1.66
CA GLU A 73 -25.79 18.89 1.92
C GLU A 73 -26.36 19.52 0.64
N LYS A 74 -25.66 19.38 -0.49
CA LYS A 74 -26.18 19.81 -1.81
C LYS A 74 -27.37 19.01 -2.30
N LYS A 75 -27.45 17.72 -1.95
CA LYS A 75 -28.56 16.86 -2.39
C LYS A 75 -29.85 17.21 -1.65
N ASP A 76 -29.76 17.56 -0.38
CA ASP A 76 -30.90 18.00 0.43
C ASP A 76 -31.48 19.36 -0.02
N THR A 77 -30.75 20.15 -0.82
CA THR A 77 -31.26 21.43 -1.37
C THR A 77 -31.88 21.29 -2.78
N GLU A 78 -31.64 20.20 -3.49
CA GLU A 78 -32.20 19.97 -4.84
C GLU A 78 -33.44 19.05 -4.85
N ASP A 79 -33.73 18.33 -3.76
CA ASP A 79 -34.85 17.38 -3.67
C ASP A 79 -36.22 18.04 -3.35
N GLU A 80 -36.32 19.35 -3.12
CA GLU A 80 -37.63 20.04 -2.93
C GLU A 80 -38.38 20.40 -4.23
N LYS A 81 -37.93 19.93 -5.41
CA LYS A 81 -38.58 20.25 -6.70
C LYS A 81 -38.97 19.09 -7.60
N SER A 82 -39.13 17.88 -7.08
CA SER A 82 -39.70 16.78 -7.88
C SER A 82 -40.62 15.84 -7.08
N GLU A 83 -41.64 16.40 -6.43
CA GLU A 83 -42.89 15.65 -6.19
C GLU A 83 -43.67 15.51 -7.51
N ASN A 84 -43.75 14.27 -7.99
CA ASN A 84 -44.78 13.64 -8.83
C ASN A 84 -44.21 12.88 -10.03
N ASN A 85 -43.75 11.65 -9.79
CA ASN A 85 -44.20 10.48 -10.55
C ASN A 85 -43.71 9.20 -9.85
N ASP A 86 -44.41 8.83 -8.79
CA ASP A 86 -44.52 7.44 -8.40
C ASP A 86 -45.34 6.71 -9.47
N ASN A 87 -44.69 5.74 -10.12
CA ASN A 87 -45.19 4.49 -10.72
C ASN A 87 -44.44 4.18 -12.04
N ASP A 88 -43.85 2.99 -12.09
CA ASP A 88 -43.09 2.38 -13.22
C ASP A 88 -41.59 2.66 -13.34
N ILE A 89 -40.84 2.66 -12.23
CA ILE A 89 -39.40 2.36 -12.31
C ILE A 89 -39.25 0.84 -12.40
N GLU A 90 -39.55 0.30 -13.59
CA GLU A 90 -38.83 -0.86 -14.11
C GLU A 90 -37.35 -0.61 -13.82
N ARG A 91 -36.72 -1.46 -13.01
CA ARG A 91 -35.28 -1.45 -12.78
C ARG A 91 -34.60 -1.70 -14.13
N LYS A 92 -34.42 -0.65 -14.94
CA LYS A 92 -33.67 -0.72 -16.19
C LYS A 92 -32.30 -1.31 -15.85
N ASP A 93 -32.02 -2.48 -16.41
CA ASP A 93 -30.74 -3.14 -16.18
C ASP A 93 -29.65 -2.17 -16.65
N LEU A 94 -28.58 -2.06 -15.87
CA LEU A 94 -27.44 -1.19 -16.15
C LEU A 94 -26.91 -1.42 -17.58
N ASN A 95 -27.05 -2.65 -18.08
CA ASN A 95 -26.73 -3.02 -19.46
C ASN A 95 -27.56 -2.25 -20.49
N ASP A 96 -28.87 -2.15 -20.30
CA ASP A 96 -29.78 -1.47 -21.23
C ASP A 96 -29.45 0.02 -21.29
N ILE A 97 -29.13 0.61 -20.14
CA ILE A 97 -28.72 2.02 -20.04
C ILE A 97 -27.40 2.26 -20.79
N ILE A 98 -26.40 1.38 -20.61
CA ILE A 98 -25.12 1.47 -21.33
C ILE A 98 -25.34 1.33 -22.84
N PHE A 99 -26.22 0.44 -23.26
CA PHE A 99 -26.52 0.20 -24.66
C PHE A 99 -27.27 1.36 -25.29
N GLU A 100 -28.28 1.92 -24.62
CA GLU A 100 -28.99 3.12 -25.07
C GLU A 100 -28.02 4.30 -25.25
N LEU A 101 -27.09 4.51 -24.32
CA LEU A 101 -26.13 5.61 -24.39
C LEU A 101 -25.11 5.42 -25.52
N TYR A 102 -24.63 4.19 -25.71
CA TYR A 102 -23.72 3.86 -26.82
C TYR A 102 -24.40 4.00 -28.19
N ASP A 103 -25.67 3.56 -28.30
CA ASP A 103 -26.45 3.68 -29.55
C ASP A 103 -26.78 5.13 -29.88
N LYS A 104 -26.86 6.01 -28.88
CA LYS A 104 -26.96 7.47 -29.04
C LYS A 104 -25.65 8.13 -29.51
N GLY A 105 -24.58 7.35 -29.72
CA GLY A 105 -23.29 7.85 -30.20
C GLY A 105 -22.41 8.49 -29.12
N MET A 106 -22.75 8.31 -27.84
CA MET A 106 -21.96 8.83 -26.73
C MET A 106 -20.61 8.10 -26.66
N SER A 107 -19.54 8.84 -26.36
CA SER A 107 -18.21 8.27 -26.21
C SER A 107 -18.13 7.40 -24.95
N ILE A 108 -17.23 6.41 -24.96
CA ILE A 108 -17.07 5.50 -23.81
C ILE A 108 -16.71 6.30 -22.54
N ASP A 109 -15.88 7.34 -22.67
CA ASP A 109 -15.46 8.14 -21.52
C ASP A 109 -16.62 8.95 -20.93
N GLU A 110 -17.52 9.48 -21.76
CA GLU A 110 -18.76 10.15 -21.29
C GLU A 110 -19.71 9.17 -20.59
N ILE A 111 -19.83 7.93 -21.10
CA ILE A 111 -20.63 6.88 -20.46
C ILE A 111 -20.03 6.53 -19.09
N CYS A 112 -18.70 6.42 -19.00
CA CYS A 112 -18.01 6.14 -17.75
C CYS A 112 -18.25 7.26 -16.72
N SER A 113 -18.13 8.52 -17.12
CA SER A 113 -18.40 9.66 -16.26
C SER A 113 -19.86 9.74 -15.83
N LYS A 114 -20.80 9.44 -16.74
CA LYS A 114 -22.24 9.55 -16.48
C LYS A 114 -22.77 8.45 -15.56
N LEU A 115 -22.20 7.24 -15.65
CA LEU A 115 -22.64 6.10 -14.85
C LEU A 115 -21.72 5.83 -13.64
N MET A 116 -20.59 6.55 -13.52
CA MET A 116 -19.55 6.29 -12.52
C MET A 116 -19.03 4.85 -12.55
N ILE A 117 -18.88 4.30 -13.76
CA ILE A 117 -18.42 2.93 -14.00
C ILE A 117 -17.03 2.94 -14.65
N GLY A 118 -16.22 1.92 -14.38
CA GLY A 118 -14.91 1.77 -14.99
C GLY A 118 -14.97 1.54 -16.50
N LYS A 119 -14.01 2.14 -17.23
CA LYS A 119 -13.86 1.99 -18.68
C LYS A 119 -13.81 0.53 -19.16
N GLY A 120 -13.13 -0.33 -18.40
CA GLY A 120 -13.05 -1.76 -18.70
C GLY A 120 -14.41 -2.46 -18.63
N GLU A 121 -15.26 -2.06 -17.70
CA GLU A 121 -16.59 -2.64 -17.52
C GLU A 121 -17.57 -2.21 -18.62
N VAL A 122 -17.55 -0.93 -19.01
CA VAL A 122 -18.33 -0.41 -20.14
C VAL A 122 -17.93 -1.12 -21.44
N LEU A 123 -16.63 -1.26 -21.68
CA LEU A 123 -16.09 -1.98 -22.85
C LEU A 123 -16.50 -3.45 -22.88
N LEU A 124 -16.41 -4.14 -21.73
CA LEU A 124 -16.79 -5.54 -21.61
C LEU A 124 -18.27 -5.75 -21.95
N ARG A 125 -19.16 -4.92 -21.38
CA ARG A 125 -20.60 -5.00 -21.61
C ARG A 125 -20.97 -4.74 -23.07
N ILE A 126 -20.36 -3.72 -23.70
CA ILE A 126 -20.54 -3.45 -25.15
C ILE A 126 -19.99 -4.62 -25.99
N GLY A 127 -18.84 -5.17 -25.62
CA GLY A 127 -18.22 -6.31 -26.30
C GLY A 127 -19.11 -7.56 -26.30
N LEU A 128 -19.70 -7.88 -25.14
CA LEU A 128 -20.63 -9.00 -24.99
C LEU A 128 -21.90 -8.83 -25.84
N ARG A 129 -22.38 -7.60 -26.01
CA ARG A 129 -23.53 -7.30 -26.90
C ARG A 129 -23.20 -7.59 -28.36
N LYS A 130 -21.99 -7.24 -28.82
CA LYS A 130 -21.56 -7.47 -30.21
C LYS A 130 -21.41 -8.95 -30.55
N GLN A 131 -21.07 -9.80 -29.58
CA GLN A 131 -20.94 -11.24 -29.79
C GLN A 131 -22.28 -12.00 -29.79
N LYS A 132 -23.34 -11.40 -29.23
CA LYS A 132 -24.70 -11.98 -29.20
C LYS A 132 -25.54 -11.67 -30.43
N LYS A 133 -25.10 -10.73 -31.28
CA LYS A 133 -25.70 -10.45 -32.60
C LYS A 133 -24.97 -11.27 -33.66
#